data_AF-A0A955YQ67-F1
#
_entry.id   AF-A0A955YQ67-F1
#
_cell.length_a   1.000
_cell.length_b   1.000
_cell.length_c   1.000
_cell.angle_alpha   90.00
_cell.angle_beta   90.00
_cell.angle_gamma   90.00
#
_symmetry.space_group_name_H-M   'P 1'
#
loop_
_entity.id
_entity.type
_entity.pdbx_description
1 polymer ?
#
loop_
_entity_poly.entity_id
_entity_poly.type
_entity_poly.pdbx_seq_one_letter_code
_entity_poly.pdbx_strand_id
1 'polypeptide(L)'
;MAFIFVGYLPKVIVSPSAEMALPARVAGVWSVSNCISAAPPAWFERWEHNRFGAFDTVEGAWSLVPEDTASAYAMLALRIWHEDRACDGWQPVN
;
A
#
# COMPACT_ATOMS: atom_id res chain seq x y z
N MET A 1 22.99 5.07 -2.37
CA MET A 1 21.90 4.70 -1.46
C MET A 1 20.93 5.86 -1.35
N ALA A 2 19.68 5.67 -1.75
CA ALA A 2 18.67 6.72 -1.71
C ALA A 2 17.26 6.12 -1.59
N PHE A 3 16.32 6.89 -1.04
CA PHE A 3 14.91 6.57 -1.16
C PHE A 3 14.38 7.06 -2.51
N ILE A 4 13.75 6.16 -3.25
CA ILE A 4 13.05 6.48 -4.50
C ILE A 4 11.57 6.54 -4.19
N PHE A 5 10.91 7.65 -4.55
CA PHE A 5 9.46 7.74 -4.47
C PHE A 5 8.82 6.82 -5.50
N VAL A 6 7.84 6.05 -5.04
CA VAL A 6 7.19 5.00 -5.85
C VAL A 6 5.76 5.37 -6.23
N GLY A 7 5.06 6.12 -5.38
CA GLY A 7 3.67 6.50 -5.64
C GLY A 7 2.80 6.48 -4.41
N TYR A 8 1.50 6.49 -4.65
CA TYR A 8 0.44 6.57 -3.66
C TYR A 8 -0.40 5.29 -3.65
N LEU A 9 -0.89 4.92 -2.47
CA LEU A 9 -1.75 3.74 -2.31
C LEU A 9 -2.87 4.03 -1.31
N PRO A 10 -4.14 3.98 -1.74
CA PRO A 10 -5.28 4.09 -0.83
C PRO A 10 -5.49 2.73 -0.13
N LYS A 11 -5.63 2.74 1.19
CA LYS A 11 -5.80 1.53 2.01
C LYS A 11 -6.93 1.71 3.02
N VAL A 12 -7.80 0.72 3.15
CA VAL A 12 -8.86 0.74 4.17
C VAL A 12 -8.26 0.81 5.57
N ILE A 13 -8.81 1.70 6.39
CA ILE A 13 -8.53 1.77 7.81
C ILE A 13 -9.30 0.67 8.50
N VAL A 14 -8.59 -0.32 9.05
CA VAL A 14 -9.23 -1.44 9.76
C VAL A 14 -9.12 -1.24 11.27
N SER A 15 -10.23 -1.41 11.98
CA SER A 15 -10.24 -1.45 13.45
C SER A 15 -9.52 -2.72 13.92
N PRO A 16 -8.65 -2.63 14.94
CA PRO A 16 -7.98 -3.81 15.49
C PRO A 16 -8.99 -4.88 15.94
N SER A 17 -8.84 -6.10 15.45
CA SER A 17 -9.59 -7.24 15.97
C SER A 17 -8.87 -7.87 17.17
N ALA A 18 -9.61 -8.61 18.00
CA ALA A 18 -9.03 -9.33 19.13
C ALA A 18 -7.93 -10.32 18.70
N GLU A 19 -8.08 -10.93 17.53
CA GLU A 19 -7.13 -11.89 16.95
C GLU A 19 -5.77 -11.27 16.58
N MET A 20 -5.72 -9.95 16.35
CA MET A 20 -4.47 -9.26 16.02
C MET A 20 -3.53 -9.10 17.23
N ALA A 21 -4.01 -9.35 18.45
CA ALA A 21 -3.25 -9.21 19.70
C ALA A 21 -2.51 -7.86 19.85
N LEU A 22 -3.10 -6.79 19.31
CA LEU A 22 -2.51 -5.44 19.35
C LEU A 22 -2.75 -4.76 20.71
N PRO A 23 -1.87 -3.83 21.12
CA PRO A 23 -2.10 -3.03 22.32
C PRO A 23 -3.44 -2.27 22.26
N ALA A 24 -4.17 -2.19 23.38
CA ALA A 24 -5.49 -1.55 23.46
C ALA A 24 -5.52 -0.06 23.03
N ARG A 25 -4.37 0.61 22.99
CA ARG A 25 -4.24 2.00 22.53
C ARG A 25 -4.20 2.16 21.01
N VAL A 26 -4.15 1.07 20.25
CA VAL A 26 -4.17 1.14 18.78
C VAL A 26 -5.60 1.41 18.35
N ALA A 27 -5.81 2.53 17.65
CA ALA A 27 -7.14 2.93 17.18
C ALA A 27 -7.45 2.46 15.75
N GLY A 28 -6.44 2.08 14.97
CA GLY A 28 -6.60 1.66 13.57
C GLY A 28 -5.34 1.04 12.98
N VAL A 29 -5.52 0.21 11.95
CA VAL A 29 -4.47 -0.52 11.23
C VAL A 29 -4.55 -0.19 9.74
N TRP A 30 -3.46 0.38 9.19
CA TRP A 30 -3.36 0.81 7.80
C TRP A 30 -2.25 0.02 7.08
N SER A 31 -2.39 -1.29 7.08
CA SER A 31 -1.39 -2.19 6.49
C SER A 31 -1.30 -1.97 4.98
N VAL A 32 -0.10 -2.13 4.40
CA VAL A 32 0.04 -2.23 2.93
C VAL A 32 -0.53 -3.55 2.39
N SER A 33 -0.66 -4.57 3.25
CA SER A 33 -1.15 -5.90 2.86
C SER A 33 -2.65 -5.92 2.60
N ASN A 34 -3.06 -6.54 1.49
CA ASN A 34 -4.47 -6.74 1.14
C ASN A 34 -5.23 -7.70 2.08
N CYS A 35 -4.54 -8.58 2.81
CA CYS A 35 -5.22 -9.48 3.77
C CYS A 35 -5.62 -8.80 5.08
N ILE A 36 -4.99 -7.67 5.42
CA ILE A 36 -5.27 -6.92 6.65
C ILE A 36 -6.03 -5.64 6.35
N SER A 37 -5.68 -4.94 5.27
CA SER A 37 -6.32 -3.72 4.83
C SER A 37 -6.56 -3.86 3.33
N ALA A 38 -7.82 -3.98 2.92
CA ALA A 38 -8.11 -4.13 1.50
C ALA A 38 -7.74 -2.85 0.73
N ALA A 39 -7.26 -3.01 -0.50
CA ALA A 39 -7.25 -1.93 -1.47
C ALA A 39 -8.70 -1.63 -1.92
N PRO A 40 -8.96 -0.49 -2.58
CA PRO A 40 -10.28 -0.22 -3.14
C PRO A 40 -10.73 -1.33 -4.10
N PRO A 41 -12.05 -1.54 -4.25
CA PRO A 41 -12.58 -2.46 -5.26
C PRO A 41 -12.07 -2.11 -6.67
N ALA A 42 -11.89 -3.12 -7.51
CA ALA A 42 -11.46 -2.96 -8.90
C ALA A 42 -10.08 -2.30 -9.11
N TRP A 43 -9.28 -2.10 -8.05
CA TRP A 43 -8.00 -1.36 -8.14
C TRP A 43 -6.99 -2.00 -9.08
N PHE A 44 -6.97 -3.34 -9.13
CA PHE A 44 -6.07 -4.11 -9.97
C PHE A 44 -6.64 -4.24 -11.38
N GLU A 45 -7.96 -4.42 -11.50
CA GLU A 45 -8.70 -4.58 -12.74
C GLU A 45 -8.66 -3.32 -13.61
N ARG A 46 -8.57 -2.13 -13.00
CA ARG A 46 -8.43 -0.86 -13.73
C ARG A 46 -7.06 -0.66 -14.39
N TRP A 47 -6.02 -1.38 -13.95
CA TRP A 47 -4.66 -1.30 -14.53
C TRP A 47 -4.06 0.13 -14.59
N GLU A 48 -4.54 1.04 -13.74
CA GLU A 48 -4.08 2.43 -13.69
C GLU A 48 -2.85 2.64 -12.78
N HIS A 49 -2.42 1.60 -12.09
CA HIS A 49 -1.24 1.63 -11.24
C HIS A 49 0.05 1.49 -12.07
N ASN A 50 1.14 2.09 -11.60
CA ASN A 50 2.46 1.93 -12.19
C ASN A 50 3.02 0.51 -11.97
N ARG A 51 4.24 0.26 -12.45
CA ARG A 51 4.91 -1.05 -12.39
C ARG A 51 5.12 -1.60 -10.97
N PHE A 52 4.99 -0.75 -9.95
CA PHE A 52 5.11 -1.13 -8.54
C PHE A 52 3.75 -1.38 -7.88
N GLY A 53 2.65 -1.28 -8.62
CA GLY A 53 1.30 -1.39 -8.06
C GLY A 53 0.89 -0.16 -7.24
N ALA A 54 1.48 1.01 -7.50
CA ALA A 54 1.11 2.27 -6.85
C ALA A 54 0.62 3.29 -7.89
N PHE A 55 -0.02 4.37 -7.45
CA PHE A 55 -0.50 5.45 -8.32
C PHE A 55 0.52 6.59 -8.36
N ASP A 56 0.75 7.15 -9.54
CA ASP A 56 1.73 8.24 -9.69
C ASP A 56 1.23 9.56 -9.07
N THR A 57 -0.09 9.74 -8.94
CA THR A 57 -0.73 10.94 -8.38
C THR A 57 -1.71 10.60 -7.26
N VAL A 58 -1.91 11.56 -6.35
CA VAL A 58 -2.88 11.44 -5.25
C VAL A 58 -4.31 11.39 -5.80
N GLU A 59 -4.58 12.18 -6.84
CA GLU A 59 -5.88 12.25 -7.50
C GLU A 59 -6.21 10.93 -8.20
N GLY A 60 -5.23 10.30 -8.87
CA GLY A 60 -5.39 8.99 -9.49
C GLY A 60 -5.69 7.92 -8.44
N ALA A 61 -4.98 7.95 -7.32
CA ALA A 61 -5.23 7.05 -6.19
C ALA A 61 -6.65 7.22 -5.59
N TRP A 62 -7.10 8.46 -5.38
CA TRP A 62 -8.45 8.73 -4.86
C TRP A 62 -9.55 8.39 -5.85
N SER A 63 -9.28 8.44 -7.16
CA SER A 63 -10.27 8.08 -8.18
C SER A 63 -10.77 6.63 -8.08
N LEU A 64 -10.04 5.76 -7.36
CA LEU A 64 -10.45 4.39 -7.09
C LEU A 64 -11.40 4.26 -5.89
N VAL A 65 -11.40 5.23 -5.00
CA VAL A 65 -12.14 5.16 -3.74
C VAL A 65 -13.55 5.69 -3.98
N PRO A 66 -14.59 4.87 -3.76
CA PRO A 66 -15.97 5.36 -3.83
C PRO A 66 -16.19 6.52 -2.85
N GLU A 67 -16.77 7.63 -3.31
CA GLU A 67 -16.92 8.88 -2.54
C GLU A 67 -17.66 8.66 -1.22
N ASP A 68 -18.66 7.77 -1.21
CA ASP A 68 -19.44 7.37 -0.04
C ASP A 68 -18.62 6.62 1.03
N THR A 69 -17.45 6.09 0.65
CA THR A 69 -16.56 5.33 1.54
C THR A 69 -15.22 6.02 1.79
N ALA A 70 -14.98 7.21 1.24
CA ALA A 70 -13.67 7.87 1.27
C ALA A 70 -13.09 8.05 2.68
N SER A 71 -13.92 8.31 3.69
CA SER A 71 -13.50 8.45 5.09
C SER A 71 -12.95 7.17 5.71
N ALA A 72 -13.22 6.00 5.12
CA ALA A 72 -12.71 4.71 5.57
C ALA A 72 -11.31 4.40 5.01
N TYR A 73 -10.75 5.24 4.15
CA TYR A 73 -9.45 5.02 3.52
C TYR A 73 -8.40 6.01 4.04
N ALA A 74 -7.17 5.52 4.18
CA ALA A 74 -5.98 6.34 4.35
C ALA A 74 -5.16 6.34 3.05
N MET A 75 -4.58 7.49 2.72
CA MET A 75 -3.64 7.62 1.61
C MET A 75 -2.21 7.41 2.12
N LEU A 76 -1.52 6.40 1.58
CA LEU A 76 -0.12 6.13 1.91
C LEU A 76 0.79 6.59 0.76
N ALA A 77 1.92 7.22 1.11
CA ALA A 77 2.97 7.56 0.16
C ALA A 77 4.14 6.56 0.31
N LEU A 78 4.48 5.86 -0.76
CA LEU A 78 5.47 4.78 -0.76
C LEU A 78 6.83 5.28 -1.26
N ARG A 79 7.88 4.87 -0.54
CA ARG A 79 9.27 5.02 -0.97
C ARG A 79 9.98 3.70 -0.81
N ILE A 80 10.79 3.33 -1.79
CA ILE A 80 11.67 2.15 -1.70
C ILE A 80 13.09 2.61 -1.40
N TRP A 81 13.77 1.85 -0.55
CA TRP A 81 15.19 2.03 -0.32
C TRP A 81 15.96 1.36 -1.44
N HIS A 82 16.77 2.14 -2.16
CA HIS A 82 17.63 1.63 -3.23
C HIS A 82 19.08 1.58 -2.74
N GLU A 83 19.63 0.39 -2.67
CA GLU A 83 21.06 0.15 -2.53
C GLU A 83 21.59 -0.33 -3.88
N ASP A 84 22.56 0.38 -4.44
CA ASP A 84 23.40 -0.15 -5.53
C ASP A 84 24.27 -1.28 -4.95
N ARG A 85 23.67 -2.41 -4.65
CA ARG A 85 24.41 -3.65 -4.51
C ARG A 85 24.50 -4.24 -5.90
N ALA A 86 25.72 -4.33 -6.44
CA ALA A 86 25.98 -5.34 -7.45
C ALA A 86 25.45 -6.65 -6.87
N CYS A 87 24.48 -7.28 -7.54
CA CYS A 87 23.99 -8.61 -7.20
C CYS A 87 25.08 -9.64 -7.52
N ASP A 88 26.28 -9.48 -6.95
CA ASP A 88 27.39 -10.41 -7.03
C ASP A 88 27.09 -11.55 -6.04
N GLY A 89 26.08 -12.38 -6.34
CA GLY A 89 25.82 -13.58 -5.55
C GLY A 89 24.38 -14.06 -5.45
N TRP A 90 23.39 -13.41 -6.08
CA TRP A 90 22.07 -14.03 -6.19
C TRP A 90 22.13 -15.14 -7.23
N GLN A 91 22.23 -16.38 -6.74
CA GLN A 91 22.00 -17.58 -7.55
C GLN A 91 20.50 -17.91 -7.46
N PRO A 92 19.75 -18.01 -8.57
CA PRO A 92 18.39 -18.52 -8.51
C PRO A 92 18.42 -19.93 -7.92
N VAL A 93 17.64 -20.16 -6.87
CA VAL A 93 17.37 -21.51 -6.37
C VAL A 93 16.29 -22.09 -7.29
N ASN A 94 16.68 -23.07 -8.11
CA ASN A 94 15.74 -23.88 -8.90
C ASN A 94 14.92 -24.80 -7.99
#